data_AF-A0AAW6J6D5-F1
#
_entry.id   AF-A0AAW6J6D5-F1
#
_cell.length_a   1.000
_cell.length_b   1.000
_cell.length_c   1.000
_cell.angle_alpha   90.00
_cell.angle_beta   90.00
_cell.angle_gamma   90.00
#
_symmetry.space_group_name_H-M   'P 1'
#
loop_
_entity.id
_entity.type
_entity.pdbx_description
1 polymer ?
#
loop_
_entity_poly.entity_id
_entity_poly.type
_entity_poly.pdbx_seq_one_letter_code
_entity_poly.pdbx_strand_id
1 'polypeptide(L)'
;DGTNQVETTALVQNGEYVTDPIDASALNDGTLTATASVSDLAGNPVNAQDSVELDNTAALTTSIDKTADGVINGNGESAAMVVRGTVTDVEDGQTVTVIISDGTNQVETTALVQNGEYVTDPIDASALNDGTLTATASVSDVAGNPISAQDAVELDNTAAITTSIDKTADGVINGNGE
;
A
#
# COMPACT_ATOMS: atom_id res chain seq x y z
N ASP A 1 15.73 -4.74 22.88
CA ASP A 1 14.38 -4.41 23.37
C ASP A 1 14.02 -5.01 24.74
N GLY A 2 14.99 -5.58 25.49
CA GLY A 2 14.73 -6.27 26.76
C GLY A 2 14.54 -7.79 26.65
N THR A 3 14.18 -8.31 25.47
CA THR A 3 14.08 -9.75 25.15
C THR A 3 15.08 -10.21 24.11
N ASN A 4 15.38 -9.36 23.12
CA ASN A 4 16.42 -9.50 22.12
C ASN A 4 17.51 -8.45 22.41
N GLN A 5 18.78 -8.90 22.34
CA GLN A 5 19.95 -8.08 22.59
C GLN A 5 21.00 -8.36 21.52
N VAL A 6 21.67 -7.30 21.08
CA VAL A 6 22.89 -7.40 20.26
C VAL A 6 24.04 -6.87 21.12
N GLU A 7 25.06 -7.70 21.29
CA GLU A 7 26.27 -7.33 22.03
C GLU A 7 27.41 -7.08 21.04
N THR A 8 28.17 -6.01 21.28
CA THR A 8 29.40 -5.71 20.55
C THR A 8 30.46 -5.16 21.49
N THR A 9 31.71 -5.17 21.05
CA THR A 9 32.84 -4.61 21.80
C THR A 9 33.57 -3.59 20.95
N ALA A 10 34.03 -2.50 21.58
CA ALA A 10 34.83 -1.47 20.95
C ALA A 10 36.07 -1.19 21.79
N LEU A 11 37.17 -0.85 21.13
CA LEU A 11 38.39 -0.40 21.81
C LEU A 11 38.28 1.10 22.09
N VAL A 12 38.56 1.48 23.34
CA VAL A 12 38.71 2.88 23.71
C VAL A 12 40.08 3.37 23.24
N GLN A 13 40.12 4.38 22.37
CA GLN A 13 41.34 5.03 21.90
C GLN A 13 41.21 6.54 22.08
N ASN A 14 42.20 7.17 22.72
CA ASN A 14 42.21 8.62 22.99
C ASN A 14 40.95 9.14 23.71
N GLY A 15 40.30 8.30 24.51
CA GLY A 15 39.08 8.66 25.26
C GLY A 15 37.77 8.49 24.49
N GLU A 16 37.81 7.99 23.25
CA GLU A 16 36.64 7.71 22.42
C GLU A 16 36.53 6.22 22.08
N TYR A 17 35.33 5.76 21.75
CA TYR A 17 35.07 4.42 21.22
C TYR A 17 34.02 4.51 20.12
N VAL A 18 34.10 3.60 19.15
CA VAL A 18 33.13 3.45 18.06
C VAL A 18 32.93 1.96 17.84
N THR A 19 31.68 1.54 17.70
CA THR A 19 31.33 0.17 17.31
C THR A 19 31.16 0.09 15.80
N ASP A 20 31.27 -1.11 15.23
CA ASP A 20 30.74 -1.35 13.90
C ASP A 20 29.21 -1.11 13.88
N PRO A 21 28.61 -0.83 12.71
CA PRO A 21 27.16 -0.71 12.57
C PRO A 21 26.44 -1.93 13.14
N ILE A 22 25.43 -1.68 13.97
CA ILE A 22 24.61 -2.71 14.59
C ILE A 22 23.35 -2.89 13.73
N ASP A 23 23.10 -4.11 13.29
CA ASP A 23 21.85 -4.46 12.62
C ASP A 23 20.72 -4.58 13.66
N ALA A 24 19.78 -3.64 13.62
CA ALA A 24 18.62 -3.60 14.51
C ALA A 24 17.38 -4.29 13.93
N SER A 25 17.45 -4.89 12.73
CA SER A 25 16.28 -5.45 12.03
C SER A 25 15.59 -6.61 12.76
N ALA A 26 16.29 -7.30 13.65
CA ALA A 26 15.75 -8.39 14.47
C ALA A 26 15.24 -7.93 15.84
N LEU A 27 15.36 -6.64 16.17
CA LEU A 27 14.85 -6.08 17.41
C LEU A 27 13.40 -5.66 17.21
N ASN A 28 12.60 -5.78 18.27
CA ASN A 28 11.24 -5.29 18.26
C ASN A 28 11.22 -3.76 18.27
N ASP A 29 10.19 -3.20 17.65
CA ASP A 29 9.90 -1.77 17.67
C ASP A 29 9.69 -1.24 19.10
N GLY A 30 9.88 0.06 19.23
CA GLY A 30 9.84 0.80 20.49
C GLY A 30 11.23 1.26 20.95
N THR A 31 11.36 1.55 22.24
CA THR A 31 12.60 2.12 22.79
C THR A 31 13.74 1.10 22.79
N LEU A 32 14.76 1.37 21.98
CA LEU A 32 16.08 0.75 22.09
C LEU A 32 16.93 1.49 23.12
N THR A 33 17.55 0.75 24.03
CA THR A 33 18.52 1.29 24.99
C THR A 33 19.89 0.68 24.73
N ALA A 34 20.86 1.52 24.41
CA ALA A 34 22.26 1.15 24.34
C ALA A 34 22.89 1.32 25.72
N THR A 35 23.63 0.30 26.20
CA THR A 35 24.40 0.38 27.44
C THR A 35 25.87 0.15 27.14
N ALA A 36 26.71 1.14 27.45
CA ALA A 36 28.16 1.01 27.39
C ALA A 36 28.69 0.75 28.81
N SER A 37 29.62 -0.20 28.93
CA SER A 37 30.29 -0.52 30.19
C SER A 37 31.80 -0.63 29.95
N VAL A 38 32.59 0.02 30.80
CA VAL A 38 34.05 -0.02 30.76
C VAL A 38 34.60 -0.14 32.17
N SER A 39 35.69 -0.87 32.34
CA SER A 39 36.44 -0.91 33.60
C SER A 39 37.79 -0.22 33.42
N ASP A 40 38.21 0.57 34.43
CA ASP A 40 39.56 1.10 34.46
C ASP A 40 40.60 0.01 34.77
N LEU A 41 41.89 0.38 34.74
CA LEU A 41 43.00 -0.55 35.03
C LEU A 41 42.95 -1.12 36.47
N ALA A 42 42.33 -0.40 37.40
CA ALA A 42 42.14 -0.85 38.78
C ALA A 42 40.90 -1.76 38.94
N GLY A 43 40.11 -1.95 37.87
CA GLY A 43 38.92 -2.79 37.85
C GLY A 43 37.64 -2.08 38.26
N ASN A 44 37.61 -0.75 38.36
CA ASN A 44 36.39 0.00 38.69
C ASN A 44 35.49 0.11 37.45
N PRO A 45 34.28 -0.45 37.45
CA PRO A 45 33.36 -0.33 36.32
C PRO A 45 32.65 1.01 36.30
N VAL A 46 32.39 1.53 35.10
CA VAL A 46 31.53 2.67 34.82
C VAL A 46 30.58 2.28 33.70
N ASN A 47 29.33 2.73 33.79
CA ASN A 47 28.31 2.55 32.76
C ASN A 47 27.76 3.88 32.25
N ALA A 48 27.29 3.86 31.00
CA ALA A 48 26.54 4.93 30.38
C ALA A 48 25.41 4.31 29.56
N GLN A 49 24.31 5.05 29.41
CA GLN A 49 23.15 4.61 28.62
C GLN A 49 22.72 5.73 27.68
N ASP A 50 22.23 5.34 26.52
CA ASP A 50 21.53 6.20 25.56
C ASP A 50 20.34 5.44 24.98
N SER A 51 19.33 6.14 24.48
CA SER A 51 18.13 5.51 23.95
C SER A 51 17.61 6.18 22.69
N VAL A 52 17.08 5.37 21.78
CA VAL A 52 16.45 5.79 20.53
C VAL A 52 15.18 4.97 20.29
N GLU A 53 14.25 5.48 19.50
CA GLU A 53 13.08 4.73 19.07
C GLU A 53 13.41 3.96 17.79
N LEU A 54 13.09 2.67 17.77
CA LEU A 54 13.11 1.84 16.59
C LEU A 54 11.68 1.65 16.11
N ASP A 55 11.48 1.87 14.83
CA ASP A 55 10.20 1.67 14.17
C ASP A 55 10.50 1.08 12.79
N ASN A 56 10.28 -0.23 12.66
CA ASN A 56 10.53 -1.00 11.45
C ASN A 56 9.25 -1.65 10.91
N THR A 57 8.09 -1.40 11.52
CA THR A 57 6.85 -2.09 11.17
C THR A 57 5.82 -1.11 10.62
N ALA A 58 5.28 -1.47 9.46
CA ALA A 58 4.11 -0.82 8.88
C ALA A 58 3.39 -1.86 8.01
N ALA A 59 2.07 -1.76 7.92
CA ALA A 59 1.29 -2.60 7.01
C ALA A 59 0.15 -1.81 6.36
N LEU A 60 -0.25 -2.26 5.17
CA LEU A 60 -1.32 -1.66 4.37
C LEU A 60 -2.13 -2.75 3.69
N THR A 61 -3.44 -2.54 3.63
CA THR A 61 -4.34 -3.29 2.77
C THR A 61 -4.94 -2.38 1.70
N THR A 62 -5.50 -2.97 0.64
CA THR A 62 -6.25 -2.22 -0.35
C THR A 62 -7.34 -3.10 -0.94
N SER A 63 -8.45 -2.46 -1.28
CA SER A 63 -9.60 -3.08 -1.92
C SER A 63 -10.27 -2.04 -2.80
N ILE A 64 -10.63 -2.47 -4.01
CA ILE A 64 -11.55 -1.74 -4.88
C ILE A 64 -12.97 -2.07 -4.43
N ASP A 65 -13.84 -1.08 -4.31
CA ASP A 65 -15.27 -1.32 -4.09
C ASP A 65 -15.86 -2.03 -5.30
N LYS A 66 -16.37 -3.24 -5.07
CA LYS A 66 -16.93 -4.11 -6.11
C LYS A 66 -18.45 -4.13 -6.04
N THR A 67 -19.06 -4.15 -7.20
CA THR A 67 -20.46 -4.52 -7.40
C THR A 67 -20.66 -6.00 -7.07
N ALA A 68 -21.93 -6.44 -6.98
CA ALA A 68 -22.26 -7.82 -6.58
C ALA A 68 -21.73 -8.89 -7.54
N ASP A 69 -21.51 -8.54 -8.82
CA ASP A 69 -20.95 -9.40 -9.85
C ASP A 69 -19.43 -9.28 -10.00
N GLY A 70 -18.79 -8.35 -9.28
CA GLY A 70 -17.34 -8.18 -9.29
C GLY A 70 -16.79 -7.52 -10.56
N VAL A 71 -17.63 -6.88 -11.35
CA VAL A 71 -17.27 -6.18 -12.60
C VAL A 71 -17.70 -4.72 -12.51
N ILE A 72 -16.80 -3.80 -12.85
CA ILE A 72 -17.11 -2.38 -12.94
C ILE A 72 -17.61 -2.10 -14.36
N ASN A 73 -18.84 -1.62 -14.51
CA ASN A 73 -19.42 -1.35 -15.82
C ASN A 73 -19.35 0.13 -16.24
N GLY A 74 -19.49 0.39 -17.54
CA GLY A 74 -19.47 1.75 -18.12
C GLY A 74 -20.65 2.66 -17.81
N ASN A 75 -21.68 2.16 -17.13
CA ASN A 75 -22.90 2.91 -16.82
C ASN A 75 -22.83 3.62 -15.45
N GLY A 76 -21.76 4.38 -15.23
CA GLY A 76 -21.56 5.23 -14.03
C GLY A 76 -20.75 4.58 -12.91
N GLU A 77 -20.54 3.26 -12.94
CA GLU A 77 -19.69 2.58 -11.96
C GLU A 77 -18.21 2.92 -12.22
N SER A 78 -17.77 2.91 -13.48
CA SER A 78 -16.41 3.31 -13.85
C SER A 78 -16.12 4.80 -13.66
N ALA A 79 -17.13 5.66 -13.59
CA ALA A 79 -16.96 7.11 -13.41
C ALA A 79 -16.80 7.52 -11.93
N ALA A 80 -17.00 6.60 -10.98
CA ALA A 80 -17.03 6.89 -9.55
C ALA A 80 -16.54 5.70 -8.72
N MET A 81 -15.38 5.14 -9.08
CA MET A 81 -14.76 4.05 -8.33
C MET A 81 -14.23 4.55 -6.98
N VAL A 82 -14.27 3.70 -5.97
CA VAL A 82 -13.70 3.98 -4.64
C VAL A 82 -12.69 2.90 -4.29
N VAL A 83 -11.53 3.31 -3.82
CA VAL A 83 -10.51 2.44 -3.26
C VAL A 83 -10.38 2.73 -1.77
N ARG A 84 -10.32 1.68 -0.97
CA ARG A 84 -10.21 1.77 0.49
C ARG A 84 -9.28 0.71 1.04
N GLY A 85 -8.83 0.92 2.26
CA GLY A 85 -8.07 -0.09 2.99
C GLY A 85 -7.78 0.35 4.41
N THR A 86 -7.04 -0.52 5.09
CA THR A 86 -6.57 -0.31 6.46
C THR A 86 -5.06 -0.17 6.47
N VAL A 87 -4.55 0.48 7.51
CA VAL A 87 -3.13 0.54 7.83
C VAL A 87 -2.90 0.07 9.27
N THR A 88 -1.71 -0.45 9.52
CA THR A 88 -1.20 -0.75 10.87
C THR A 88 0.15 -0.05 11.00
N ASP A 89 0.38 0.61 12.14
CA ASP A 89 1.61 1.36 12.41
C ASP A 89 1.91 2.41 11.32
N VAL A 90 0.85 3.11 10.89
CA VAL A 90 0.92 4.29 10.03
C VAL A 90 0.02 5.35 10.65
N GLU A 91 0.58 6.53 10.91
CA GLU A 91 -0.12 7.58 11.64
C GLU A 91 -1.20 8.29 10.82
N ASP A 92 -2.23 8.77 11.53
CA ASP A 92 -3.25 9.64 10.96
C ASP A 92 -2.64 10.88 10.28
N GLY A 93 -3.16 11.20 9.10
CA GLY A 93 -2.67 12.30 8.27
C GLY A 93 -1.57 11.91 7.28
N GLN A 94 -1.03 10.68 7.33
CA GLN A 94 -0.19 10.17 6.24
C GLN A 94 -1.00 10.07 4.94
N THR A 95 -0.34 10.37 3.82
CA THR A 95 -0.98 10.40 2.50
C THR A 95 -0.80 9.07 1.79
N VAL A 96 -1.90 8.38 1.51
CA VAL A 96 -1.94 7.20 0.66
C VAL A 96 -2.07 7.64 -0.79
N THR A 97 -1.09 7.31 -1.63
CA THR A 97 -1.17 7.48 -3.08
C THR A 97 -1.78 6.23 -3.68
N VAL A 98 -2.83 6.40 -4.49
CA VAL A 98 -3.53 5.31 -5.17
C VAL A 98 -3.44 5.51 -6.68
N ILE A 99 -2.97 4.49 -7.39
CA ILE A 99 -2.89 4.45 -8.85
C ILE A 99 -3.78 3.32 -9.36
N ILE A 100 -4.74 3.62 -10.24
CA ILE A 100 -5.52 2.62 -10.98
C ILE A 100 -4.96 2.55 -12.40
N SER A 101 -4.60 1.34 -12.86
CA SER A 101 -4.02 1.12 -14.19
C SER A 101 -4.70 -0.02 -14.95
N ASP A 102 -4.88 0.15 -16.25
CA ASP A 102 -5.25 -0.91 -17.21
C ASP A 102 -4.01 -1.58 -17.87
N GLY A 103 -2.80 -1.27 -17.38
CA GLY A 103 -1.51 -1.67 -17.95
C GLY A 103 -0.97 -0.77 -19.07
N THR A 104 -1.77 0.15 -19.60
CA THR A 104 -1.41 1.13 -20.64
C THR A 104 -1.64 2.57 -20.19
N ASN A 105 -2.79 2.85 -19.61
CA ASN A 105 -3.22 4.12 -19.05
C ASN A 105 -3.30 4.00 -17.52
N GLN A 106 -3.32 5.15 -16.85
CA GLN A 106 -3.48 5.21 -15.41
C GLN A 106 -4.20 6.48 -14.94
N VAL A 107 -4.84 6.37 -13.78
CA VAL A 107 -5.42 7.47 -13.02
C VAL A 107 -4.80 7.44 -11.63
N GLU A 108 -4.38 8.60 -11.13
CA GLU A 108 -3.75 8.75 -9.82
C GLU A 108 -4.63 9.63 -8.93
N THR A 109 -4.75 9.24 -7.65
CA THR A 109 -5.41 10.02 -6.61
C THR A 109 -4.72 9.83 -5.27
N THR A 110 -5.19 10.54 -4.25
CA THR A 110 -4.69 10.42 -2.88
C THR A 110 -5.83 10.29 -1.88
N ALA A 111 -5.53 9.71 -0.73
CA ALA A 111 -6.40 9.68 0.46
C ALA A 111 -5.55 9.92 1.71
N LEU A 112 -6.19 10.40 2.78
CA LEU A 112 -5.53 10.52 4.08
C LEU A 112 -5.85 9.31 4.95
N VAL A 113 -4.86 8.85 5.71
CA VAL A 113 -5.09 7.92 6.82
C VAL A 113 -5.87 8.64 7.91
N GLN A 114 -6.95 8.01 8.38
CA GLN A 114 -7.75 8.44 9.51
C GLN A 114 -8.27 7.23 10.27
N ASN A 115 -7.96 7.15 11.57
CA ASN A 115 -8.32 6.04 12.45
C ASN A 115 -7.91 4.66 11.91
N GLY A 116 -6.72 4.57 11.31
CA GLY A 116 -6.19 3.31 10.76
C GLY A 116 -6.84 2.87 9.44
N GLU A 117 -7.61 3.72 8.79
CA GLU A 117 -8.25 3.47 7.49
C GLU A 117 -7.93 4.60 6.50
N TYR A 118 -8.06 4.32 5.21
CA TYR A 118 -8.14 5.34 4.16
C TYR A 118 -9.24 4.99 3.18
N VAL A 119 -9.84 6.03 2.60
CA VAL A 119 -10.85 5.92 1.55
C VAL A 119 -10.60 7.05 0.56
N THR A 120 -10.51 6.74 -0.72
CA THR A 120 -10.37 7.76 -1.76
C THR A 120 -11.68 8.49 -1.99
N ASP A 121 -11.60 9.74 -2.45
CA ASP A 121 -12.71 10.34 -3.18
C ASP A 121 -13.04 9.51 -4.45
N PRO A 122 -14.24 9.66 -5.03
CA PRO A 122 -14.60 8.96 -6.27
C PRO A 122 -13.60 9.20 -7.41
N ILE A 123 -13.15 8.12 -8.03
CA ILE A 123 -12.17 8.09 -9.11
C ILE A 123 -12.88 7.82 -10.43
N ASP A 124 -12.64 8.68 -11.42
CA ASP A 124 -13.11 8.47 -12.79
C ASP A 124 -12.09 7.60 -13.56
N ALA A 125 -12.45 6.35 -13.77
CA ALA A 125 -11.71 5.36 -14.55
C ALA A 125 -12.32 5.14 -15.94
N SER A 126 -13.28 5.96 -16.39
CA SER A 126 -13.99 5.73 -17.66
C SER A 126 -13.10 5.84 -18.89
N ALA A 127 -11.92 6.47 -18.76
CA ALA A 127 -10.94 6.60 -19.82
C ALA A 127 -9.96 5.40 -19.91
N LEU A 128 -10.04 4.47 -18.96
CA LEU A 128 -9.25 3.24 -18.99
C LEU A 128 -9.89 2.22 -19.95
N ASN A 129 -9.06 1.39 -20.54
CA ASN A 129 -9.48 0.32 -21.44
C ASN A 129 -10.18 -0.80 -20.68
N ASP A 130 -11.14 -1.45 -21.34
CA ASP A 130 -11.76 -2.67 -20.83
C ASP A 130 -10.73 -3.77 -20.55
N GLY A 131 -11.02 -4.58 -19.54
CA GLY A 131 -10.15 -5.63 -19.02
C GLY A 131 -9.78 -5.41 -17.56
N THR A 132 -8.73 -6.08 -17.11
CA THR A 132 -8.31 -6.03 -15.71
C THR A 132 -7.71 -4.67 -15.34
N LEU A 133 -8.32 -3.99 -14.38
CA LEU A 133 -7.75 -2.86 -13.67
C LEU A 133 -6.99 -3.33 -12.43
N THR A 134 -5.82 -2.74 -12.19
CA THR A 134 -5.07 -2.92 -10.95
C THR A 134 -5.01 -1.60 -10.20
N ALA A 135 -5.48 -1.60 -8.95
CA ALA A 135 -5.26 -0.50 -8.02
C ALA A 135 -4.02 -0.81 -7.17
N THR A 136 -3.07 0.13 -7.11
CA THR A 136 -1.90 0.08 -6.24
C THR A 136 -1.98 1.24 -5.26
N ALA A 137 -2.06 0.93 -3.97
CA ALA A 137 -1.99 1.90 -2.89
C ALA A 137 -0.60 1.86 -2.26
N SER A 138 -0.05 3.02 -1.91
CA SER A 138 1.25 3.15 -1.24
C SER A 138 1.25 4.30 -0.24
N VAL A 139 1.96 4.14 0.87
CA VAL A 139 2.14 5.16 1.90
C VAL A 139 3.46 4.90 2.64
N SER A 140 3.92 5.89 3.41
CA SER A 140 4.99 5.77 4.38
C SER A 140 4.46 6.21 5.73
N ASP A 141 4.88 5.55 6.80
CA ASP A 141 4.67 6.06 8.17
C ASP A 141 5.56 7.29 8.45
N VAL A 142 5.46 7.84 9.66
CA VAL A 142 6.30 8.96 10.13
C VAL A 142 7.79 8.56 10.23
N ALA A 143 8.09 7.31 10.57
CA ALA A 143 9.46 6.79 10.69
C ALA A 143 10.16 6.62 9.32
N GLY A 144 9.40 6.61 8.22
CA GLY A 144 9.91 6.50 6.87
C GLY A 144 9.90 5.07 6.32
N ASN A 145 9.05 4.18 6.83
CA ASN A 145 8.88 2.82 6.32
C ASN A 145 7.86 2.81 5.18
N PRO A 146 8.29 2.66 3.90
CA PRO A 146 7.38 2.65 2.77
C PRO A 146 6.72 1.27 2.63
N ILE A 147 5.41 1.25 2.42
CA ILE A 147 4.65 0.03 2.15
C ILE A 147 3.67 0.22 0.99
N SER A 148 3.27 -0.90 0.37
CA SER A 148 2.34 -0.90 -0.76
C SER A 148 1.46 -2.15 -0.78
N ALA A 149 0.24 -2.01 -1.29
CA ALA A 149 -0.70 -3.10 -1.50
C ALA A 149 -1.42 -2.95 -2.84
N GLN A 150 -1.98 -4.05 -3.36
CA GLN A 150 -2.72 -4.05 -4.62
C GLN A 150 -4.01 -4.87 -4.55
N ASP A 151 -5.00 -4.46 -5.32
CA ASP A 151 -6.21 -5.22 -5.63
C ASP A 151 -6.55 -5.05 -7.12
N ALA A 152 -7.32 -5.98 -7.67
CA ALA A 152 -7.72 -5.96 -9.07
C ALA A 152 -9.22 -6.20 -9.25
N VAL A 153 -9.75 -5.65 -10.34
CA VAL A 153 -11.15 -5.80 -10.75
C VAL A 153 -11.23 -5.79 -12.28
N GLU A 154 -12.25 -6.41 -12.85
CA GLU A 154 -12.53 -6.31 -14.28
C GLU A 154 -13.34 -5.04 -14.58
N LEU A 155 -12.94 -4.29 -15.60
CA LEU A 155 -13.68 -3.17 -16.18
C LEU A 155 -14.32 -3.62 -17.50
N ASP A 156 -15.61 -3.37 -17.64
CA ASP A 156 -16.37 -3.58 -18.88
C ASP A 156 -17.21 -2.34 -19.19
N ASN A 157 -16.64 -1.39 -19.93
CA ASN A 157 -17.38 -0.23 -20.40
C ASN A 157 -18.23 -0.54 -21.64
N THR A 158 -18.10 -1.73 -22.24
CA THR A 158 -18.70 -2.04 -23.54
C THR A 158 -19.99 -2.84 -23.39
N ALA A 159 -21.13 -2.13 -23.37
CA ALA A 159 -22.42 -2.77 -23.59
C ALA A 159 -22.67 -3.01 -25.09
N ALA A 160 -22.53 -4.26 -25.56
CA ALA A 160 -22.87 -4.61 -26.95
C ALA A 160 -24.33 -5.08 -27.06
N ILE A 161 -25.14 -4.36 -27.85
CA ILE A 161 -26.45 -4.84 -28.32
C ILE A 161 -26.41 -5.02 -29.84
N THR A 162 -26.78 -6.21 -30.33
CA THR A 162 -26.96 -6.45 -31.76
C THR A 162 -28.42 -6.74 -32.05
N THR A 163 -28.96 -6.11 -33.10
CA THR A 163 -30.29 -6.41 -33.62
C THR A 163 -30.13 -6.88 -35.06
N SER A 164 -30.55 -8.11 -35.36
CA SER A 164 -30.62 -8.64 -36.72
C SER A 164 -32.08 -8.83 -37.11
N ILE A 165 -32.44 -8.38 -38.31
CA ILE A 165 -33.68 -8.81 -38.97
C ILE A 165 -33.28 -9.92 -39.92
N ASP A 166 -33.83 -11.12 -39.74
CA ASP A 166 -33.62 -12.23 -40.66
C ASP A 166 -34.20 -11.85 -42.02
N LYS A 167 -33.33 -11.73 -43.02
CA LYS A 167 -33.71 -11.42 -44.40
C LYS A 167 -33.42 -12.66 -45.23
N THR A 168 -34.29 -12.96 -46.18
CA THR A 168 -33.96 -13.93 -47.23
C THR A 168 -32.72 -13.46 -48.02
N ALA A 169 -32.08 -14.33 -48.79
CA ALA A 169 -30.82 -14.05 -49.48
C ALA A 169 -30.87 -12.83 -50.44
N ASP A 170 -32.06 -12.37 -50.80
CA ASP A 170 -32.35 -11.16 -51.60
C ASP A 170 -32.57 -9.89 -50.76
N GLY A 171 -32.52 -9.95 -49.43
CA GLY A 171 -32.65 -8.79 -48.55
C GLY A 171 -34.10 -8.35 -48.27
N VAL A 172 -35.10 -9.18 -48.56
CA VAL A 172 -36.53 -8.82 -48.44
C VAL A 172 -37.21 -9.56 -47.28
N ILE A 173 -38.17 -8.91 -46.61
CA ILE A 173 -39.12 -9.58 -45.70
C ILE A 173 -40.37 -9.88 -46.52
N ASN A 174 -40.57 -11.15 -46.89
CA ASN A 174 -41.78 -11.55 -47.60
C ASN A 174 -42.90 -11.82 -46.61
N GLY A 175 -43.69 -10.78 -46.33
CA GLY A 175 -44.92 -10.89 -45.55
C GLY A 175 -46.04 -11.50 -46.37
N ASN A 176 -45.99 -12.80 -46.63
CA ASN A 176 -47.13 -13.52 -47.19
C ASN A 176 -47.70 -14.42 -46.11
N GLY A 177 -48.49 -13.82 -45.22
CA GLY A 177 -49.49 -14.56 -44.46
C GLY A 177 -50.69 -14.81 -45.37
N GLU A 178 -50.68 -15.95 -46.07
CA GLU A 178 -51.82 -16.82 -46.39
C GLU A 178 -51.30 -18.24 -46.66
#